data_AF-A0AAN6QM11-F1
#
_entry.id   AF-A0AAN6QM11-F1
#
_cell.length_a   1.000
_cell.length_b   1.000
_cell.length_c   1.000
_cell.angle_alpha   90.00
_cell.angle_beta   90.00
_cell.angle_gamma   90.00
#
_symmetry.space_group_name_H-M   'P 1'
#
loop_
_entity.id
_entity.type
_entity.pdbx_description
1 polymer ?
#
loop_
_entity_poly.entity_id
_entity_poly.type
_entity_poly.pdbx_seq_one_letter_code
_entity_poly.pdbx_strand_id
1 'polypeptide(L)'
;MASMTSNVASGFRLEGHARLQVGNNINVYSAGRDCLADLRSQCVDPSDVKNRIEFLKGGLLKASYEWVLPEFWSWHGNSLSRLFWIRGDAGKGKTMLVCGIIDDLKARGHGDLIAYFFCQASDSRLQSSTMVLKSLLFSLLARPRYGHLRKHLEVKHNSAGKQMFDDSNNTTFFGLRDVLENMMRDNEFLPTCLIVDGLDECENGLGEVLHLIRNTATTCDRIRWVVSSRNWPPIERQLGSLNFAITLNLEKNAENVSQAISHYLDHKVPQLDCIRDNTALQRETKSRLQEKANGTFLWVSLVLKQLETECFLESAVLPLIEDIPPGLWPIFERMMSKLKENRVYFEACRGVLSTATLTNRPLQLQELQFLADVNKTDNISKVVNLCGSFLTSVDGTVSLIHQSAKDYLLDPQRALAEAFPEGLAGVHHRTFVRPLEFMNSTLRRDIYGLRRQDCSVQEIQTPSPDPLSQGRYLYLHVLDRSSH
;
A
#
# COMPACT_ATOMS: atom_id res chain seq x y z
N MET A 1 -52.67 39.57 -39.84
CA MET A 1 -51.80 38.46 -40.25
C MET A 1 -50.38 38.99 -40.36
N ALA A 2 -49.51 38.71 -39.39
CA ALA A 2 -48.07 38.87 -39.51
C ALA A 2 -47.44 37.75 -38.67
N SER A 3 -46.65 36.93 -39.35
CA SER A 3 -46.09 35.65 -38.92
C SER A 3 -45.05 35.82 -37.81
N MET A 4 -45.17 35.02 -36.74
CA MET A 4 -44.06 34.73 -35.83
C MET A 4 -43.22 33.62 -36.46
N THR A 5 -42.00 33.97 -36.89
CA THR A 5 -40.99 32.99 -37.28
C THR A 5 -40.26 32.49 -36.03
N SER A 6 -40.53 31.27 -35.60
CA SER A 6 -39.70 30.56 -34.62
C SER A 6 -38.46 30.03 -35.32
N ASN A 7 -37.28 30.59 -35.04
CA ASN A 7 -36.02 29.96 -35.41
C ASN A 7 -35.71 28.87 -34.38
N VAL A 8 -36.07 27.63 -34.69
CA VAL A 8 -35.58 26.45 -33.97
C VAL A 8 -34.24 26.06 -34.60
N ALA A 9 -33.15 26.36 -33.90
CA ALA A 9 -31.83 25.85 -34.27
C ALA A 9 -31.72 24.39 -33.80
N SER A 10 -31.83 23.44 -34.73
CA SER A 10 -31.59 22.03 -34.48
C SER A 10 -30.09 21.72 -34.44
N GLY A 11 -29.58 21.44 -33.23
CA GLY A 11 -28.34 20.69 -33.00
C GLY A 11 -27.03 21.42 -33.30
N PHE A 12 -26.35 21.89 -32.25
CA PHE A 12 -24.91 22.19 -32.31
C PHE A 12 -24.13 21.04 -31.67
N ARG A 13 -23.15 20.49 -32.41
CA ARG A 13 -22.10 19.64 -31.86
C ARG A 13 -20.88 20.55 -31.64
N LEU A 14 -20.46 20.69 -30.39
CA LEU A 14 -19.25 21.45 -30.02
C LEU A 14 -18.17 20.46 -29.57
N GLU A 15 -17.05 20.45 -30.28
CA GLU A 15 -15.79 19.88 -29.80
C GLU A 15 -14.87 21.03 -29.36
N GLY A 16 -14.37 20.95 -28.12
CA GLY A 16 -13.48 21.96 -27.51
C GLY A 16 -14.12 22.87 -26.47
N HIS A 17 -13.33 23.79 -25.91
CA HIS A 17 -13.80 24.78 -24.93
C HIS A 17 -14.57 25.90 -25.61
N ALA A 18 -15.90 25.90 -25.49
CA ALA A 18 -16.74 27.00 -25.98
C ALA A 18 -17.51 27.66 -24.82
N ARG A 19 -17.45 28.99 -24.75
CA ARG A 19 -18.33 29.81 -23.91
C ARG A 19 -19.56 30.17 -24.74
N LEU A 20 -20.74 29.76 -24.30
CA LEU A 20 -22.00 30.11 -24.95
C LEU A 20 -22.77 31.05 -24.02
N GLN A 21 -22.89 32.30 -24.43
CA GLN A 21 -23.61 33.32 -23.67
C GLN A 21 -25.06 33.38 -24.17
N VAL A 22 -26.01 32.99 -23.33
CA VAL A 22 -27.45 33.19 -23.56
C VAL A 22 -27.93 34.18 -22.50
N GLY A 23 -27.99 35.46 -22.86
CA GLY A 23 -28.32 36.55 -21.94
C GLY A 23 -27.21 36.85 -20.91
N ASN A 24 -27.59 37.37 -19.73
CA ASN A 24 -26.66 37.75 -18.65
C ASN A 24 -26.14 36.58 -17.80
N ASN A 25 -26.46 35.34 -18.14
CA ASN A 25 -25.98 34.16 -17.43
C ASN A 25 -24.82 33.52 -18.19
N ILE A 26 -23.64 33.49 -17.55
CA ILE A 26 -22.50 32.71 -18.02
C ILE A 26 -22.67 31.29 -17.49
N ASN A 27 -23.27 30.41 -18.28
CA ASN A 27 -23.26 28.98 -17.99
C ASN A 27 -21.95 28.38 -18.52
N VAL A 28 -21.03 28.09 -17.60
CA VAL A 28 -19.84 27.28 -17.91
C VAL A 28 -20.28 25.82 -17.98
N TYR A 29 -20.57 25.34 -19.18
CA TYR A 29 -20.67 23.91 -19.44
C TYR A 29 -19.24 23.34 -19.44
N SER A 30 -18.83 22.74 -18.31
CA SER A 30 -17.60 21.95 -18.28
C SER A 30 -17.76 20.76 -19.23
N ALA A 31 -16.78 20.56 -20.12
CA ALA A 31 -16.64 19.39 -20.96
C ALA A 31 -16.86 18.09 -20.16
N GLY A 32 -17.36 17.04 -20.84
CA GLY A 32 -17.88 15.79 -20.27
C GLY A 32 -17.25 15.34 -18.96
N ARG A 33 -18.11 15.04 -17.98
CA ARG A 33 -17.73 14.42 -16.71
C ARG A 33 -17.19 13.01 -16.98
N ASP A 34 -15.88 12.87 -17.10
CA ASP A 34 -15.24 11.55 -17.22
C ASP A 34 -15.22 10.88 -15.84
N CYS A 35 -16.22 10.03 -15.58
CA CYS A 35 -16.36 9.32 -14.31
C CYS A 35 -15.15 8.43 -14.00
N LEU A 36 -14.43 7.94 -15.02
CA LEU A 36 -13.25 7.12 -14.83
C LEU A 36 -12.04 7.97 -14.43
N ALA A 37 -11.89 9.16 -15.01
CA ALA A 37 -10.87 10.12 -14.57
C ALA A 37 -11.11 10.56 -13.12
N ASP A 38 -12.37 10.80 -12.75
CA ASP A 38 -12.75 11.12 -11.38
C ASP A 38 -12.44 9.97 -10.42
N LEU A 39 -12.79 8.73 -10.77
CA LEU A 39 -12.41 7.55 -9.99
C LEU A 39 -10.88 7.41 -9.89
N ARG A 40 -10.13 7.60 -10.99
CA ARG A 40 -8.67 7.52 -11.00
C ARG A 40 -8.01 8.53 -10.06
N SER A 41 -8.58 9.73 -9.94
CA SER A 41 -8.08 10.75 -9.02
C SER A 41 -8.20 10.36 -7.54
N GLN A 42 -9.02 9.35 -7.24
CA GLN A 42 -9.32 8.87 -5.89
C GLN A 42 -8.70 7.50 -5.59
N CYS A 43 -7.89 6.95 -6.50
CA CYS A 43 -7.24 5.64 -6.35
C CYS A 43 -5.72 5.74 -6.41
N VAL A 44 -5.05 4.82 -5.73
CA VAL A 44 -3.64 4.50 -6.00
C VAL A 44 -3.58 3.41 -7.08
N ASP A 45 -2.66 3.52 -8.03
CA ASP A 45 -2.49 2.48 -9.06
C ASP A 45 -1.94 1.20 -8.42
N PRO A 46 -2.66 0.07 -8.47
CA PRO A 46 -2.18 -1.17 -7.85
C PRO A 46 -0.87 -1.68 -8.48
N SER A 47 -0.59 -1.35 -9.75
CA SER A 47 0.64 -1.76 -10.44
C SER A 47 1.86 -1.06 -9.86
N ASP A 48 1.74 0.23 -9.56
CA ASP A 48 2.80 1.00 -8.90
C ASP A 48 3.07 0.47 -7.49
N VAL A 49 1.99 0.12 -6.76
CA VAL A 49 2.10 -0.50 -5.44
C VAL A 49 2.81 -1.86 -5.52
N LYS A 50 2.45 -2.72 -6.48
CA LYS A 50 3.13 -4.00 -6.73
C LYS A 50 4.62 -3.80 -7.00
N ASN A 51 4.96 -2.90 -7.94
CA ASN A 51 6.35 -2.62 -8.31
C ASN A 51 7.16 -2.14 -7.11
N ARG A 52 6.59 -1.24 -6.29
CA ARG A 52 7.23 -0.76 -5.06
C ARG A 52 7.47 -1.89 -4.06
N ILE A 53 6.47 -2.76 -3.86
CA ILE A 53 6.57 -3.91 -2.96
C ILE A 53 7.69 -4.86 -3.41
N GLU A 54 7.75 -5.19 -4.69
CA GLU A 54 8.76 -6.08 -5.24
C GLU A 54 10.16 -5.51 -5.10
N PHE A 55 10.33 -4.23 -5.43
CA PHE A 55 11.60 -3.52 -5.23
C PHE A 55 12.05 -3.56 -3.76
N LEU A 56 11.15 -3.18 -2.84
CA LEU A 56 11.43 -3.14 -1.40
C LEU A 56 11.77 -4.51 -0.80
N LYS A 57 11.19 -5.58 -1.36
CA LYS A 57 11.40 -6.96 -0.88
C LYS A 57 12.53 -7.68 -1.62
N GLY A 58 13.34 -6.94 -2.38
CA GLY A 58 14.56 -7.46 -3.01
C GLY A 58 14.33 -8.20 -4.33
N GLY A 59 13.21 -7.94 -5.00
CA GLY A 59 12.78 -8.56 -6.25
C GLY A 59 11.81 -9.72 -6.06
N LEU A 60 11.15 -10.13 -7.15
CA LEU A 60 10.30 -11.31 -7.19
C LEU A 60 11.08 -12.49 -7.78
N LEU A 61 11.39 -13.49 -6.93
CA LEU A 61 12.12 -14.69 -7.36
C LEU A 61 11.14 -15.83 -7.66
N LYS A 62 11.12 -16.29 -8.92
CA LYS A 62 10.23 -17.39 -9.36
C LYS A 62 10.34 -18.65 -8.52
N ALA A 63 11.57 -19.09 -8.24
CA ALA A 63 11.84 -20.26 -7.42
C ALA A 63 11.27 -20.17 -5.98
N SER A 64 10.98 -18.96 -5.47
CA SER A 64 10.41 -18.76 -4.13
C SER A 64 8.87 -18.78 -4.10
N TYR A 65 8.18 -18.73 -5.24
CA TYR A 65 6.71 -18.78 -5.27
C TYR A 65 6.12 -19.88 -6.16
N GLU A 66 6.90 -20.45 -7.09
CA GLU A 66 6.37 -21.38 -8.09
C GLU A 66 5.76 -22.65 -7.50
N TRP A 67 6.16 -23.03 -6.28
CA TRP A 67 5.60 -24.14 -5.53
C TRP A 67 4.09 -24.00 -5.25
N VAL A 68 3.54 -22.78 -5.27
CA VAL A 68 2.10 -22.51 -5.09
C VAL A 68 1.31 -22.71 -6.38
N LEU A 69 1.95 -22.55 -7.55
CA LEU A 69 1.26 -22.52 -8.84
C LEU A 69 0.46 -23.79 -9.14
N PRO A 70 0.92 -25.02 -8.82
CA PRO A 70 0.13 -26.22 -9.06
C PRO A 70 -1.22 -26.22 -8.34
N GLU A 71 -1.23 -25.85 -7.05
CA GLU A 71 -2.47 -25.76 -6.26
C GLU A 71 -3.36 -24.62 -6.73
N PHE A 72 -2.75 -23.47 -7.04
CA PHE A 72 -3.45 -22.32 -7.61
C PHE A 72 -4.15 -22.66 -8.93
N TRP A 73 -3.47 -23.33 -9.87
CA TRP A 73 -4.06 -23.66 -11.18
C TRP A 73 -5.10 -24.78 -11.09
N SER A 74 -4.91 -25.73 -10.17
CA SER A 74 -5.95 -26.71 -9.82
C SER A 74 -7.23 -26.02 -9.34
N TRP A 75 -7.09 -25.05 -8.42
CA TRP A 75 -8.20 -24.22 -7.96
C TRP A 75 -8.80 -23.38 -9.10
N HIS A 76 -7.98 -22.73 -9.92
CA HIS A 76 -8.42 -21.82 -10.98
C HIS A 76 -9.19 -22.57 -12.08
N GLY A 77 -8.86 -23.84 -12.33
CA GLY A 77 -9.61 -24.71 -13.25
C GLY A 77 -10.91 -25.27 -12.64
N ASN A 78 -11.06 -25.26 -11.32
CA ASN A 78 -12.19 -25.88 -10.63
C ASN A 78 -13.44 -24.99 -10.71
N SER A 79 -14.58 -25.53 -11.16
CA SER A 79 -15.85 -24.80 -11.29
C SER A 79 -16.66 -24.72 -9.99
N LEU A 80 -16.28 -25.41 -8.92
CA LEU A 80 -16.96 -25.39 -7.61
C LEU A 80 -16.25 -24.49 -6.60
N SER A 81 -14.96 -24.20 -6.81
CA SER A 81 -14.18 -23.33 -5.93
C SER A 81 -14.12 -21.90 -6.48
N ARG A 82 -14.34 -20.92 -5.61
CA ARG A 82 -14.43 -19.49 -5.97
C ARG A 82 -13.54 -18.59 -5.12
N LEU A 83 -12.97 -19.13 -4.04
CA LEU A 83 -12.05 -18.41 -3.16
C LEU A 83 -10.76 -19.21 -3.00
N PHE A 84 -9.62 -18.59 -3.27
CA PHE A 84 -8.29 -19.08 -2.92
C PHE A 84 -7.74 -18.20 -1.80
N TRP A 85 -7.62 -18.75 -0.60
CA TRP A 85 -7.17 -18.01 0.57
C TRP A 85 -5.78 -18.44 0.99
N ILE A 86 -4.81 -17.53 0.83
CA ILE A 86 -3.42 -17.70 1.28
C ILE A 86 -3.29 -17.16 2.70
N ARG A 87 -3.09 -18.03 3.68
CA ARG A 87 -2.97 -17.63 5.08
C ARG A 87 -1.67 -18.10 5.70
N GLY A 88 -1.15 -17.26 6.59
CA GLY A 88 0.01 -17.61 7.39
C GLY A 88 0.52 -16.44 8.20
N ASP A 89 1.44 -16.71 9.12
CA ASP A 89 1.92 -15.68 10.04
C ASP A 89 2.68 -14.54 9.33
N ALA A 90 2.94 -13.48 10.09
CA ALA A 90 3.61 -12.30 9.57
C ALA A 90 5.00 -12.64 9.04
N GLY A 91 5.40 -12.03 7.92
CA GLY A 91 6.73 -12.24 7.35
C GLY A 91 6.95 -13.56 6.60
N LYS A 92 5.95 -14.43 6.42
CA LYS A 92 6.08 -15.70 5.67
C LYS A 92 5.99 -15.61 4.13
N GLY A 93 5.97 -14.41 3.57
CA GLY A 93 6.04 -14.22 2.11
C GLY A 93 4.71 -14.19 1.35
N LYS A 94 3.55 -14.15 2.03
CA LYS A 94 2.21 -14.09 1.42
C LYS A 94 2.10 -13.11 0.25
N THR A 95 2.48 -11.85 0.46
CA THR A 95 2.47 -10.81 -0.59
C THR A 95 3.29 -11.20 -1.80
N MET A 96 4.47 -11.81 -1.61
CA MET A 96 5.31 -12.23 -2.74
C MET A 96 4.71 -13.41 -3.50
N LEU A 97 4.00 -14.31 -2.81
CA LEU A 97 3.20 -15.36 -3.47
C LEU A 97 2.08 -14.74 -4.32
N VAL A 98 1.37 -13.75 -3.79
CA VAL A 98 0.32 -13.03 -4.53
C VAL A 98 0.91 -12.30 -5.75
N CYS A 99 2.04 -11.62 -5.62
CA CYS A 99 2.75 -11.01 -6.74
C CYS A 99 3.10 -12.03 -7.83
N GLY A 100 3.64 -13.19 -7.43
CA GLY A 100 3.96 -14.29 -8.34
C GLY A 100 2.74 -14.87 -9.06
N ILE A 101 1.61 -15.01 -8.37
CA ILE A 101 0.34 -15.43 -8.96
C ILE A 101 -0.15 -14.40 -9.99
N ILE A 102 -0.08 -13.10 -9.67
CA ILE A 102 -0.46 -12.03 -10.59
C ILE A 102 0.38 -12.08 -11.87
N ASP A 103 1.69 -12.28 -11.75
CA ASP A 103 2.58 -12.34 -12.90
C ASP A 103 2.36 -13.60 -13.74
N ASP A 104 2.11 -14.75 -13.12
CA ASP A 104 1.77 -15.99 -13.85
C ASP A 104 0.42 -15.87 -14.57
N LEU A 105 -0.59 -15.25 -13.93
CA LEU A 105 -1.87 -14.93 -14.58
C LEU A 105 -1.70 -14.03 -15.80
N LYS A 106 -0.89 -12.96 -15.68
CA LYS A 106 -0.58 -12.06 -16.81
C LYS A 106 0.13 -12.81 -17.92
N ALA A 107 1.16 -13.60 -17.59
CA ALA A 107 1.95 -14.36 -18.56
C ALA A 107 1.11 -15.38 -19.35
N ARG A 108 0.06 -15.93 -18.74
CA ARG A 108 -0.87 -16.86 -19.40
C ARG A 108 -2.06 -16.19 -20.10
N GLY A 109 -2.02 -14.86 -20.29
CA GLY A 109 -3.04 -14.14 -21.05
C GLY A 109 -4.31 -13.78 -20.26
N HIS A 110 -4.31 -13.96 -18.94
CA HIS A 110 -5.40 -13.50 -18.06
C HIS A 110 -5.23 -12.05 -17.62
N GLY A 111 -4.19 -11.34 -18.08
CA GLY A 111 -3.87 -9.99 -17.62
C GLY A 111 -5.02 -9.00 -17.71
N ASP A 112 -5.87 -9.07 -18.74
CA ASP A 112 -7.03 -8.19 -18.88
C ASP A 112 -8.21 -8.55 -17.97
N LEU A 113 -8.20 -9.73 -17.35
CA LEU A 113 -9.30 -10.31 -16.56
C LEU A 113 -9.05 -10.33 -15.06
N ILE A 114 -7.96 -9.73 -14.59
CA ILE A 114 -7.61 -9.70 -13.15
C ILE A 114 -7.69 -8.28 -12.57
N ALA A 115 -8.23 -8.06 -11.38
CA ALA A 115 -8.04 -6.79 -10.68
C ALA A 115 -7.46 -7.08 -9.31
N TYR A 116 -6.49 -6.29 -8.88
CA TYR A 116 -5.78 -6.56 -7.63
C TYR A 116 -5.64 -5.31 -6.78
N PHE A 117 -5.55 -5.51 -5.48
CA PHE A 117 -5.29 -4.48 -4.49
C PHE A 117 -4.40 -5.05 -3.39
N PHE A 118 -3.50 -4.20 -2.86
CA PHE A 118 -2.63 -4.55 -1.75
C PHE A 118 -2.98 -3.64 -0.58
N CYS A 119 -3.58 -4.21 0.46
CA CYS A 119 -3.69 -3.51 1.73
C CYS A 119 -2.28 -3.28 2.28
N GLN A 120 -2.00 -2.08 2.78
CA GLN A 120 -0.68 -1.72 3.29
C GLN A 120 -0.81 -0.94 4.60
N ALA A 121 -0.42 -1.57 5.70
CA ALA A 121 -0.54 -0.98 7.02
C ALA A 121 0.43 0.21 7.27
N SER A 122 1.39 0.41 6.36
CA SER A 122 2.28 1.58 6.30
C SER A 122 1.68 2.80 5.60
N ASP A 123 0.48 2.67 5.01
CA ASP A 123 -0.19 3.73 4.25
C ASP A 123 -1.71 3.66 4.47
N SER A 124 -2.26 4.56 5.28
CA SER A 124 -3.68 4.60 5.66
C SER A 124 -4.62 4.78 4.47
N ARG A 125 -4.12 5.34 3.36
CA ARG A 125 -4.86 5.42 2.10
C ARG A 125 -5.20 4.03 1.56
N LEU A 126 -4.40 3.02 1.90
CA LEU A 126 -4.51 1.63 1.43
C LEU A 126 -5.12 0.69 2.49
N GLN A 127 -5.86 1.21 3.47
CA GLN A 127 -6.38 0.43 4.61
C GLN A 127 -7.91 0.44 4.71
N SER A 128 -8.61 0.96 3.69
CA SER A 128 -10.08 1.06 3.70
C SER A 128 -10.76 0.15 2.69
N SER A 129 -11.93 -0.35 3.06
CA SER A 129 -12.85 -1.10 2.20
C SER A 129 -13.23 -0.31 0.93
N THR A 130 -13.42 0.99 1.07
CA THR A 130 -13.73 1.88 -0.05
C THR A 130 -12.57 1.93 -1.04
N MET A 131 -11.32 2.07 -0.57
CA MET A 131 -10.15 2.07 -1.45
C MET A 131 -9.98 0.74 -2.19
N VAL A 132 -10.28 -0.40 -1.52
CA VAL A 132 -10.30 -1.72 -2.16
C VAL A 132 -11.26 -1.70 -3.37
N LEU A 133 -12.51 -1.28 -3.17
CA LEU A 133 -13.50 -1.24 -4.25
C LEU A 133 -13.13 -0.24 -5.35
N LYS A 134 -12.72 0.98 -4.98
CA LYS A 134 -12.29 2.02 -5.93
C LYS A 134 -11.17 1.49 -6.84
N SER A 135 -10.15 0.87 -6.26
CA SER A 135 -9.00 0.34 -7.00
C SER A 135 -9.35 -0.85 -7.88
N LEU A 136 -10.19 -1.77 -7.39
CA LEU A 136 -10.66 -2.92 -8.19
C LEU A 136 -11.51 -2.44 -9.38
N LEU A 137 -12.46 -1.54 -9.15
CA LEU A 137 -13.31 -0.97 -10.20
C LEU A 137 -12.48 -0.20 -11.23
N PHE A 138 -11.57 0.67 -10.79
CA PHE A 138 -10.68 1.39 -11.69
C PHE A 138 -9.87 0.42 -12.55
N SER A 139 -9.26 -0.59 -11.92
CA SER A 139 -8.42 -1.59 -12.61
C SER A 139 -9.17 -2.37 -13.68
N LEU A 140 -10.46 -2.68 -13.45
CA LEU A 140 -11.30 -3.33 -14.45
C LEU A 140 -11.70 -2.33 -15.55
N LEU A 141 -12.32 -1.22 -15.18
CA LEU A 141 -12.95 -0.26 -16.11
C LEU A 141 -11.94 0.53 -16.95
N ALA A 142 -10.69 0.65 -16.50
CA ALA A 142 -9.60 1.22 -17.28
C ALA A 142 -9.21 0.35 -18.48
N ARG A 143 -9.56 -0.95 -18.47
CA ARG A 143 -9.15 -1.88 -19.52
C ARG A 143 -10.10 -1.89 -20.70
N PRO A 144 -9.59 -2.10 -21.93
CA PRO A 144 -10.41 -2.18 -23.12
C PRO A 144 -11.55 -3.21 -23.01
N ARG A 145 -11.27 -4.38 -22.41
CA ARG A 145 -12.26 -5.48 -22.29
C ARG A 145 -13.47 -5.14 -21.44
N TYR A 146 -13.37 -4.22 -20.48
CA TYR A 146 -14.49 -3.80 -19.63
C TYR A 146 -14.90 -2.34 -19.87
N GLY A 147 -14.36 -1.68 -20.89
CA GLY A 147 -14.69 -0.28 -21.19
C GLY A 147 -16.19 -0.05 -21.41
N HIS A 148 -16.89 -1.01 -22.01
CA HIS A 148 -18.34 -0.98 -22.22
C HIS A 148 -19.15 -1.05 -20.90
N LEU A 149 -18.56 -1.54 -19.80
CA LEU A 149 -19.21 -1.59 -18.49
C LEU A 149 -19.15 -0.26 -17.72
N ARG A 150 -18.44 0.74 -18.23
CA ARG A 150 -18.39 2.09 -17.62
C ARG A 150 -19.77 2.72 -17.45
N LYS A 151 -20.73 2.35 -18.31
CA LYS A 151 -22.15 2.70 -18.19
C LYS A 151 -22.72 2.46 -16.78
N HIS A 152 -22.28 1.40 -16.09
CA HIS A 152 -22.76 1.08 -14.73
C HIS A 152 -22.21 2.04 -13.67
N LEU A 153 -21.00 2.57 -13.88
CA LEU A 153 -20.41 3.62 -13.06
C LEU A 153 -21.05 4.98 -13.36
N GLU A 154 -21.25 5.28 -14.65
CA GLU A 154 -21.84 6.54 -15.13
C GLU A 154 -23.24 6.77 -14.56
N VAL A 155 -24.08 5.73 -14.44
CA VAL A 155 -25.44 5.85 -13.87
C VAL A 155 -25.42 6.49 -12.48
N LYS A 156 -24.51 6.04 -11.61
CA LYS A 156 -24.38 6.61 -10.26
C LYS A 156 -23.59 7.92 -10.25
N HIS A 157 -22.60 8.06 -11.12
CA HIS A 157 -21.81 9.29 -11.22
C HIS A 157 -22.64 10.46 -11.76
N ASN A 158 -23.59 10.22 -12.66
CA ASN A 158 -24.45 11.27 -13.21
C ASN A 158 -25.33 11.93 -12.14
N SER A 159 -25.76 11.17 -11.12
CA SER A 159 -26.56 11.70 -10.01
C SER A 159 -25.74 12.35 -8.90
N ALA A 160 -24.64 11.71 -8.48
CA ALA A 160 -23.85 12.15 -7.32
C ALA A 160 -22.56 12.94 -7.68
N GLY A 161 -22.13 12.91 -8.95
CA GLY A 161 -20.86 13.48 -9.39
C GLY A 161 -19.66 12.89 -8.64
N LYS A 162 -18.63 13.71 -8.43
CA LYS A 162 -17.41 13.34 -7.70
C LYS A 162 -17.66 12.89 -6.25
N GLN A 163 -18.75 13.34 -5.63
CA GLN A 163 -19.09 12.98 -4.25
C GLN A 163 -19.37 11.49 -4.09
N MET A 164 -19.67 10.77 -5.18
CA MET A 164 -19.78 9.31 -5.20
C MET A 164 -18.49 8.63 -4.73
N PHE A 165 -17.34 9.28 -4.86
CA PHE A 165 -16.04 8.73 -4.51
C PHE A 165 -15.48 9.35 -3.22
N ASP A 166 -16.27 10.12 -2.48
CA ASP A 166 -15.81 10.78 -1.27
C ASP A 166 -15.79 9.80 -0.09
N ASP A 167 -14.62 9.55 0.49
CA ASP A 167 -14.46 8.61 1.61
C ASP A 167 -15.07 9.12 2.92
N SER A 168 -15.35 10.43 3.03
CA SER A 168 -16.06 10.99 4.18
C SER A 168 -17.53 10.60 4.23
N ASN A 169 -18.08 10.12 3.11
CA ASN A 169 -19.45 9.67 3.02
C ASN A 169 -19.56 8.17 3.36
N ASN A 170 -20.30 7.86 4.43
CA ASN A 170 -20.54 6.49 4.90
C ASN A 170 -21.31 5.61 3.89
N THR A 171 -21.85 6.17 2.81
CA THR A 171 -22.55 5.42 1.75
C THR A 171 -21.66 5.06 0.56
N THR A 172 -20.43 5.59 0.48
CA THR A 172 -19.54 5.42 -0.69
C THR A 172 -19.23 3.96 -0.99
N PHE A 173 -18.90 3.16 0.03
CA PHE A 173 -18.65 1.72 -0.14
C PHE A 173 -19.85 1.01 -0.79
N PHE A 174 -21.06 1.21 -0.25
CA PHE A 174 -22.30 0.62 -0.78
C PHE A 174 -22.58 1.13 -2.20
N GLY A 175 -22.31 2.42 -2.44
CA GLY A 175 -22.33 3.06 -3.74
C GLY A 175 -21.57 2.26 -4.80
N LEU A 176 -20.29 2.01 -4.53
CA LEU A 176 -19.36 1.29 -5.40
C LEU A 176 -19.66 -0.20 -5.48
N ARG A 177 -20.10 -0.81 -4.38
CA ARG A 177 -20.53 -2.21 -4.34
C ARG A 177 -21.65 -2.45 -5.35
N ASP A 178 -22.67 -1.60 -5.38
CA ASP A 178 -23.77 -1.75 -6.33
C ASP A 178 -23.30 -1.63 -7.78
N VAL A 179 -22.31 -0.76 -8.06
CA VAL A 179 -21.71 -0.67 -9.41
C VAL A 179 -21.09 -2.01 -9.78
N LEU A 180 -20.26 -2.57 -8.90
CA LEU A 180 -19.63 -3.86 -9.13
C LEU A 180 -20.68 -4.98 -9.32
N GLU A 181 -21.71 -5.02 -8.49
CA GLU A 181 -22.78 -6.01 -8.62
C GLU A 181 -23.58 -5.84 -9.93
N ASN A 182 -23.84 -4.62 -10.37
CA ASN A 182 -24.50 -4.35 -11.65
C ASN A 182 -23.63 -4.75 -12.84
N MET A 183 -22.31 -4.51 -12.76
CA MET A 183 -21.35 -5.03 -13.73
C MET A 183 -21.42 -6.55 -13.81
N MET A 184 -21.46 -7.25 -12.67
CA MET A 184 -21.52 -8.73 -12.62
C MET A 184 -22.82 -9.31 -13.19
N ARG A 185 -23.94 -8.56 -13.15
CA ARG A 185 -25.23 -8.93 -13.74
C ARG A 185 -25.27 -8.71 -15.25
N ASP A 186 -24.35 -7.93 -15.81
CA ASP A 186 -24.26 -7.71 -17.26
C ASP A 186 -23.85 -9.01 -17.97
N ASN A 187 -24.49 -9.31 -19.10
CA ASN A 187 -24.19 -10.50 -19.89
C ASN A 187 -22.78 -10.42 -20.51
N GLU A 188 -22.28 -9.20 -20.73
CA GLU A 188 -20.95 -8.96 -21.29
C GLU A 188 -19.83 -9.06 -20.23
N PHE A 189 -20.18 -9.26 -18.94
CA PHE A 189 -19.19 -9.47 -17.89
C PHE A 189 -18.41 -10.78 -18.10
N LEU A 190 -17.10 -10.66 -18.23
CA LEU A 190 -16.22 -11.80 -18.48
C LEU A 190 -15.82 -12.50 -17.16
N PRO A 191 -15.40 -13.78 -17.22
CA PRO A 191 -14.77 -14.44 -16.07
C PRO A 191 -13.59 -13.62 -15.55
N THR A 192 -13.67 -13.18 -14.29
CA THR A 192 -12.78 -12.20 -13.67
C THR A 192 -12.20 -12.75 -12.37
N CYS A 193 -10.90 -12.52 -12.13
CA CYS A 193 -10.25 -12.84 -10.87
C CYS A 193 -9.95 -11.56 -10.08
N LEU A 194 -10.55 -11.40 -8.91
CA LEU A 194 -10.32 -10.29 -7.99
C LEU A 194 -9.33 -10.72 -6.91
N ILE A 195 -8.32 -9.90 -6.66
CA ILE A 195 -7.19 -10.27 -5.82
C ILE A 195 -7.00 -9.22 -4.72
N VAL A 196 -6.98 -9.62 -3.46
CA VAL A 196 -6.75 -8.70 -2.33
C VAL A 196 -5.70 -9.28 -1.39
N ASP A 197 -4.51 -8.67 -1.39
CA ASP A 197 -3.44 -9.03 -0.47
C ASP A 197 -3.59 -8.30 0.87
N GLY A 198 -3.36 -9.00 1.98
CA GLY A 198 -3.24 -8.41 3.30
C GLY A 198 -4.58 -7.96 3.91
N LEU A 199 -5.62 -8.79 3.86
CA LEU A 199 -6.94 -8.44 4.44
C LEU A 199 -6.86 -8.00 5.92
N ASP A 200 -5.92 -8.53 6.70
CA ASP A 200 -5.69 -8.11 8.10
C ASP A 200 -5.17 -6.67 8.23
N GLU A 201 -4.68 -6.07 7.15
CA GLU A 201 -4.23 -4.68 7.08
C GLU A 201 -5.34 -3.72 6.60
N CYS A 202 -6.56 -4.20 6.38
CA CYS A 202 -7.74 -3.36 6.14
C CYS A 202 -8.34 -2.92 7.48
N GLU A 203 -7.83 -1.80 8.03
CA GLU A 203 -8.28 -1.28 9.34
C GLU A 203 -9.74 -0.77 9.29
N ASN A 204 -10.13 -0.12 8.19
CA ASN A 204 -11.44 0.53 8.06
C ASN A 204 -12.37 -0.25 7.11
N GLY A 205 -13.35 -0.97 7.66
CA GLY A 205 -14.36 -1.66 6.85
C GLY A 205 -14.00 -3.10 6.45
N LEU A 206 -13.10 -3.80 7.16
CA LEU A 206 -12.80 -5.22 6.91
C LEU A 206 -14.05 -6.09 6.78
N GLY A 207 -15.04 -5.90 7.65
CA GLY A 207 -16.30 -6.65 7.61
C GLY A 207 -17.05 -6.47 6.28
N GLU A 208 -16.98 -5.28 5.68
CA GLU A 208 -17.61 -4.97 4.41
C GLU A 208 -16.90 -5.69 3.24
N VAL A 209 -15.56 -5.71 3.25
CA VAL A 209 -14.75 -6.45 2.26
C VAL A 209 -15.00 -7.96 2.37
N LEU A 210 -15.02 -8.51 3.59
CA LEU A 210 -15.32 -9.93 3.80
C LEU A 210 -16.74 -10.30 3.35
N HIS A 211 -17.72 -9.45 3.64
CA HIS A 211 -19.09 -9.64 3.18
C HIS A 211 -19.19 -9.58 1.64
N LEU A 212 -18.50 -8.62 1.00
CA LEU A 212 -18.42 -8.52 -0.46
C LEU A 212 -17.85 -9.81 -1.08
N ILE A 213 -16.71 -10.30 -0.58
CA ILE A 213 -16.06 -11.52 -1.06
C ILE A 213 -17.03 -12.70 -0.96
N ARG A 214 -17.63 -12.90 0.22
CA ARG A 214 -18.57 -14.00 0.48
C ARG A 214 -19.78 -13.95 -0.44
N ASN A 215 -20.41 -12.77 -0.54
CA ASN A 215 -21.60 -12.58 -1.35
C ASN A 215 -21.30 -12.87 -2.82
N THR A 216 -20.30 -12.19 -3.38
CA THR A 216 -19.97 -12.29 -4.81
C THR A 216 -19.42 -13.65 -5.22
N ALA A 217 -18.63 -14.31 -4.36
CA ALA A 217 -18.17 -15.68 -4.59
C ALA A 217 -19.30 -16.71 -4.59
N THR A 218 -20.42 -16.41 -3.90
CA THR A 218 -21.59 -17.30 -3.84
C THR A 218 -22.57 -17.01 -4.97
N THR A 219 -22.76 -15.74 -5.34
CA THR A 219 -23.83 -15.32 -6.27
C THR A 219 -23.39 -15.16 -7.71
N CYS A 220 -22.09 -15.15 -8.01
CA CYS A 220 -21.58 -14.93 -9.37
C CYS A 220 -20.51 -15.95 -9.76
N ASP A 221 -20.86 -16.88 -10.64
CA ASP A 221 -19.94 -17.90 -11.15
C ASP A 221 -18.77 -17.36 -11.98
N ARG A 222 -18.92 -16.13 -12.49
CA ARG A 222 -17.90 -15.45 -13.28
C ARG A 222 -16.86 -14.73 -12.42
N ILE A 223 -16.98 -14.75 -11.09
CA ILE A 223 -16.04 -14.10 -10.16
C ILE A 223 -15.24 -15.15 -9.40
N ARG A 224 -13.92 -14.99 -9.38
CA ARG A 224 -13.03 -15.72 -8.49
C ARG A 224 -12.29 -14.73 -7.60
N TRP A 225 -12.00 -15.14 -6.37
CA TRP A 225 -11.25 -14.36 -5.41
C TRP A 225 -9.94 -15.04 -5.05
N VAL A 226 -8.84 -14.30 -5.08
CA VAL A 226 -7.58 -14.67 -4.42
C VAL A 226 -7.36 -13.69 -3.30
N VAL A 227 -7.28 -14.17 -2.07
CA VAL A 227 -7.07 -13.28 -0.93
C VAL A 227 -5.93 -13.78 -0.06
N SER A 228 -5.22 -12.86 0.58
CA SER A 228 -4.23 -13.22 1.59
C SER A 228 -4.51 -12.55 2.93
N SER A 229 -4.12 -13.22 4.02
CA SER A 229 -4.18 -12.62 5.36
C SER A 229 -3.25 -13.32 6.34
N ARG A 230 -3.02 -12.69 7.49
CA ARG A 230 -2.52 -13.39 8.69
C ARG A 230 -3.54 -14.40 9.20
N ASN A 231 -3.07 -15.25 10.13
CA ASN A 231 -3.91 -16.10 10.97
C ASN A 231 -4.72 -15.24 11.96
N TRP A 232 -5.75 -14.55 11.44
CA TRP A 232 -6.56 -13.58 12.18
C TRP A 232 -7.96 -14.14 12.45
N PRO A 233 -8.38 -14.33 13.72
CA PRO A 233 -9.63 -15.01 14.05
C PRO A 233 -10.90 -14.38 13.43
N PRO A 234 -11.04 -13.04 13.34
CA PRO A 234 -12.14 -12.41 12.60
C PRO A 234 -12.25 -12.83 11.13
N ILE A 235 -11.12 -13.01 10.44
CA ILE A 235 -11.10 -13.43 9.02
C ILE A 235 -11.40 -14.93 8.94
N GLU A 236 -10.78 -15.75 9.80
CA GLU A 236 -10.98 -17.20 9.81
C GLU A 236 -12.43 -17.60 10.05
N ARG A 237 -13.13 -16.93 10.97
CA ARG A 237 -14.56 -17.18 11.22
C ARG A 237 -15.43 -16.97 9.96
N GLN A 238 -15.07 -16.01 9.12
CA GLN A 238 -15.85 -15.64 7.95
C GLN A 238 -15.48 -16.41 6.68
N LEU A 239 -14.20 -16.67 6.45
CA LEU A 239 -13.71 -17.34 5.25
C LEU A 239 -13.51 -18.84 5.43
N GLY A 240 -13.11 -19.29 6.63
CA GLY A 240 -12.80 -20.69 6.91
C GLY A 240 -14.03 -21.61 6.94
N SER A 241 -15.24 -21.06 7.07
CA SER A 241 -16.50 -21.80 7.03
C SER A 241 -17.10 -21.96 5.63
N LEU A 242 -16.43 -21.44 4.58
CA LEU A 242 -16.95 -21.46 3.22
C LEU A 242 -16.55 -22.75 2.50
N ASN A 243 -17.53 -23.57 2.15
CA ASN A 243 -17.32 -24.85 1.45
C ASN A 243 -16.66 -24.71 0.06
N PHE A 244 -16.67 -23.51 -0.53
CA PHE A 244 -16.09 -23.20 -1.85
C PHE A 244 -14.70 -22.52 -1.76
N ALA A 245 -14.12 -22.46 -0.56
CA ALA A 245 -12.79 -21.91 -0.33
C ALA A 245 -11.71 -22.99 -0.33
N ILE A 246 -10.66 -22.80 -1.12
CA ILE A 246 -9.40 -23.54 -1.00
C ILE A 246 -8.45 -22.68 -0.18
N THR A 247 -7.93 -23.23 0.91
CA THR A 247 -7.06 -22.52 1.85
C THR A 247 -5.63 -23.05 1.77
N LEU A 248 -4.72 -22.23 1.26
CA LEU A 248 -3.29 -22.46 1.33
C LEU A 248 -2.76 -21.94 2.66
N ASN A 249 -2.48 -22.85 3.59
CA ASN A 249 -1.91 -22.52 4.91
C ASN A 249 -0.38 -22.68 4.89
N LEU A 250 0.36 -21.58 5.09
CA LEU A 250 1.82 -21.57 5.02
C LEU A 250 2.48 -22.31 6.19
N GLU A 251 1.86 -22.39 7.37
CA GLU A 251 2.35 -23.21 8.49
C GLU A 251 2.27 -24.70 8.16
N LYS A 252 1.19 -25.13 7.51
CA LYS A 252 1.02 -26.54 7.08
C LYS A 252 1.90 -26.92 5.89
N ASN A 253 2.45 -25.94 5.18
CA ASN A 253 3.37 -26.10 4.06
C ASN A 253 4.81 -25.71 4.43
N ALA A 254 5.23 -25.97 5.69
CA ALA A 254 6.51 -25.51 6.22
C ALA A 254 7.73 -25.95 5.40
N GLU A 255 7.72 -27.16 4.82
CA GLU A 255 8.80 -27.64 3.96
C GLU A 255 8.91 -26.82 2.68
N ASN A 256 7.80 -26.55 1.99
CA ASN A 256 7.77 -25.70 0.79
C ASN A 256 8.22 -24.27 1.11
N VAL A 257 7.80 -23.72 2.25
CA VAL A 257 8.22 -22.40 2.71
C VAL A 257 9.73 -22.38 3.01
N SER A 258 10.26 -23.42 3.67
CA SER A 258 11.69 -23.57 3.95
C SER A 258 12.51 -23.67 2.65
N GLN A 259 12.03 -24.44 1.67
CA GLN A 259 12.65 -24.57 0.36
C GLN A 259 12.62 -23.24 -0.41
N ALA A 260 11.52 -22.51 -0.35
CA ALA A 260 11.40 -21.18 -0.96
C ALA A 260 12.36 -20.15 -0.34
N ILE A 261 12.59 -20.22 0.98
CA ILE A 261 13.62 -19.43 1.68
C ILE A 261 15.02 -19.86 1.23
N SER A 262 15.27 -21.16 1.08
CA SER A 262 16.54 -21.68 0.56
C SER A 262 16.88 -21.10 -0.80
N HIS A 263 15.91 -21.06 -1.73
CA HIS A 263 16.07 -20.42 -3.04
C HIS A 263 16.32 -18.91 -2.95
N TYR A 264 15.64 -18.22 -2.03
CA TYR A 264 15.89 -16.79 -1.79
C TYR A 264 17.32 -16.55 -1.27
N LEU A 265 17.81 -17.40 -0.36
CA LEU A 265 19.17 -17.35 0.15
C LEU A 265 20.22 -17.67 -0.92
N ASP A 266 19.96 -18.64 -1.80
CA ASP A 266 20.83 -18.94 -2.95
C ASP A 266 21.04 -17.72 -3.85
N HIS A 267 20.02 -16.87 -3.97
CA HIS A 267 20.11 -15.64 -4.74
C HIS A 267 20.81 -14.51 -3.97
N LYS A 268 20.54 -14.34 -2.66
CA LYS A 268 20.97 -13.18 -1.88
C LYS A 268 22.33 -13.32 -1.20
N VAL A 269 22.67 -14.50 -0.67
CA VAL A 269 23.95 -14.70 0.05
C VAL A 269 25.18 -14.39 -0.81
N PRO A 270 25.22 -14.77 -2.12
CA PRO A 270 26.34 -14.40 -2.99
C PRO A 270 26.49 -12.89 -3.25
N GLN A 271 25.46 -12.09 -2.93
CA GLN A 271 25.47 -10.63 -3.11
C GLN A 271 26.11 -9.91 -1.90
N LEU A 272 26.41 -10.62 -0.81
CA LEU A 272 27.06 -10.05 0.37
C LEU A 272 28.53 -9.78 0.07
N ASP A 273 28.90 -8.50 0.01
CA ASP A 273 30.25 -8.02 -0.35
C ASP A 273 31.35 -8.66 0.49
N CYS A 274 31.13 -8.79 1.80
CA CYS A 274 32.13 -9.30 2.73
C CYS A 274 32.49 -10.78 2.53
N ILE A 275 31.68 -11.55 1.80
CA ILE A 275 31.89 -13.00 1.58
C ILE A 275 31.71 -13.40 0.11
N ARG A 276 31.68 -12.43 -0.81
CA ARG A 276 31.36 -12.65 -2.23
C ARG A 276 32.25 -13.69 -2.91
N ASP A 277 33.53 -13.72 -2.54
CA ASP A 277 34.53 -14.61 -3.14
C ASP A 277 34.79 -15.88 -2.30
N ASN A 278 34.10 -16.05 -1.18
CA ASN A 278 34.27 -17.19 -0.28
C ASN A 278 33.06 -18.14 -0.33
N THR A 279 33.05 -19.04 -1.31
CA THR A 279 31.96 -20.03 -1.50
C THR A 279 31.74 -20.94 -0.29
N ALA A 280 32.78 -21.22 0.50
CA ALA A 280 32.65 -22.05 1.69
C ALA A 280 31.86 -21.32 2.77
N LEU A 281 32.20 -20.06 3.04
CA LEU A 281 31.52 -19.22 4.00
C LEU A 281 30.10 -18.84 3.54
N GLN A 282 29.86 -18.67 2.24
CA GLN A 282 28.51 -18.51 1.69
C GLN A 282 27.60 -19.71 2.01
N ARG A 283 28.12 -20.93 1.82
CA ARG A 283 27.37 -22.16 2.12
C ARG A 283 27.05 -22.27 3.60
N GLU A 284 28.02 -21.98 4.47
CA GLU A 284 27.81 -22.00 5.92
C GLU A 284 26.82 -20.91 6.35
N THR A 285 26.97 -19.69 5.82
CA THR A 285 26.06 -18.56 6.04
C THR A 285 24.62 -18.93 5.65
N LYS A 286 24.43 -19.49 4.45
CA LYS A 286 23.12 -20.01 4.01
C LYS A 286 22.56 -21.02 5.00
N SER A 287 23.37 -21.99 5.42
CA SER A 287 22.94 -23.04 6.36
C SER A 287 22.45 -22.46 7.69
N ARG A 288 23.20 -21.53 8.29
CA ARG A 288 22.82 -20.90 9.57
C ARG A 288 21.57 -20.03 9.43
N LEU A 289 21.47 -19.26 8.35
CA LEU A 289 20.28 -18.45 8.08
C LEU A 289 19.05 -19.35 7.90
N GLN A 290 19.17 -20.46 7.19
CA GLN A 290 18.06 -21.39 6.96
C GLN A 290 17.60 -22.05 8.27
N GLU A 291 18.54 -22.47 9.13
CA GLU A 291 18.25 -23.06 10.45
C GLU A 291 17.46 -22.10 11.34
N LYS A 292 17.85 -20.82 11.39
CA LYS A 292 17.25 -19.81 12.28
C LYS A 292 16.02 -19.09 11.70
N ALA A 293 15.80 -19.18 10.39
CA ALA A 293 14.71 -18.48 9.71
C ALA A 293 13.32 -18.89 10.20
N ASN A 294 13.14 -20.16 10.62
CA ASN A 294 11.88 -20.73 11.08
C ASN A 294 10.69 -20.33 10.17
N GLY A 295 10.85 -20.48 8.85
CA GLY A 295 9.82 -20.16 7.86
C GLY A 295 9.52 -18.66 7.67
N THR A 296 10.36 -17.75 8.16
CA THR A 296 10.10 -16.31 8.16
C THR A 296 11.04 -15.54 7.20
N PHE A 297 10.56 -15.24 5.98
CA PHE A 297 11.30 -14.43 5.01
C PHE A 297 11.70 -13.05 5.54
N LEU A 298 10.81 -12.39 6.30
CA LEU A 298 11.12 -11.07 6.86
C LEU A 298 12.34 -11.14 7.79
N TRP A 299 12.43 -12.16 8.66
CA TRP A 299 13.60 -12.35 9.52
C TRP A 299 14.87 -12.49 8.69
N VAL A 300 14.85 -13.33 7.65
CA VAL A 300 16.00 -13.52 6.75
C VAL A 300 16.41 -12.20 6.10
N SER A 301 15.45 -11.41 5.60
CA SER A 301 15.75 -10.12 4.98
C SER A 301 16.34 -9.10 5.96
N LEU A 302 15.90 -9.11 7.22
CA LEU A 302 16.45 -8.24 8.27
C LEU A 302 17.88 -8.62 8.62
N VAL A 303 18.19 -9.92 8.71
CA VAL A 303 19.54 -10.42 8.99
C VAL A 303 20.48 -10.14 7.83
N LEU A 304 20.07 -10.42 6.59
CA LEU A 304 20.86 -10.10 5.40
C LEU A 304 21.19 -8.61 5.35
N LYS A 305 20.21 -7.74 5.61
CA LYS A 305 20.44 -6.30 5.67
C LYS A 305 21.41 -5.91 6.79
N GLN A 306 21.34 -6.56 7.96
CA GLN A 306 22.33 -6.33 9.03
C GLN A 306 23.74 -6.76 8.61
N LEU A 307 23.88 -7.92 7.95
CA LEU A 307 25.16 -8.38 7.39
C LEU A 307 25.73 -7.38 6.38
N GLU A 308 24.89 -6.86 5.48
CA GLU A 308 25.28 -5.83 4.50
C GLU A 308 25.77 -4.54 5.16
N THR A 309 25.18 -4.15 6.29
CA THR A 309 25.50 -2.88 6.97
C THR A 309 26.57 -2.96 8.04
N GLU A 310 26.71 -4.11 8.72
CA GLU A 310 27.56 -4.28 9.90
C GLU A 310 28.81 -5.13 9.62
N CYS A 311 28.81 -6.00 8.60
CA CYS A 311 29.93 -6.91 8.34
C CYS A 311 30.83 -6.45 7.20
N PHE A 312 32.04 -6.04 7.56
CA PHE A 312 33.13 -5.74 6.62
C PHE A 312 34.21 -6.83 6.57
N LEU A 313 34.17 -7.78 7.51
CA LEU A 313 35.15 -8.85 7.66
C LEU A 313 34.44 -10.20 7.64
N GLU A 314 34.99 -11.17 6.89
CA GLU A 314 34.49 -12.55 6.84
C GLU A 314 34.31 -13.18 8.23
N SER A 315 35.28 -12.93 9.12
CA SER A 315 35.29 -13.47 10.49
C SER A 315 34.14 -12.98 11.37
N ALA A 316 33.47 -11.89 11.01
CA ALA A 316 32.36 -11.32 11.77
C ALA A 316 30.99 -11.89 11.37
N VAL A 317 30.88 -12.55 10.20
CA VAL A 317 29.60 -12.97 9.62
C VAL A 317 28.89 -14.02 10.48
N LEU A 318 29.55 -15.14 10.77
CA LEU A 318 28.95 -16.20 11.57
C LEU A 318 28.66 -15.75 13.02
N PRO A 319 29.58 -15.08 13.75
CA PRO A 319 29.27 -14.55 15.07
C PRO A 319 28.04 -13.62 15.10
N LEU A 320 27.87 -12.76 14.08
CA LEU A 320 26.71 -11.88 14.01
C LEU A 320 25.41 -12.68 13.78
N ILE A 321 25.43 -13.68 12.90
CA ILE A 321 24.26 -14.56 12.69
C ILE A 321 23.90 -15.29 13.99
N GLU A 322 24.89 -15.79 14.73
CA GLU A 322 24.66 -16.49 15.99
C GLU A 322 24.07 -15.58 17.08
N ASP A 323 24.52 -14.33 17.17
CA ASP A 323 24.00 -13.32 18.10
C ASP A 323 22.54 -12.90 17.79
N ILE A 324 22.10 -13.00 16.54
CA ILE A 324 20.73 -12.61 16.17
C ILE A 324 19.73 -13.70 16.59
N PRO A 325 18.75 -13.40 17.47
CA PRO A 325 17.79 -14.41 17.90
C PRO A 325 16.79 -14.75 16.77
N PRO A 326 16.30 -16.00 16.71
CA PRO A 326 15.26 -16.39 15.76
C PRO A 326 13.92 -15.71 16.09
N GLY A 327 13.13 -15.43 15.06
CA GLY A 327 11.79 -14.85 15.17
C GLY A 327 11.75 -13.32 15.13
N LEU A 328 10.62 -12.77 14.69
CA LEU A 328 10.45 -11.32 14.45
C LEU A 328 10.49 -10.49 15.73
N TRP A 329 9.88 -11.02 16.78
CA TRP A 329 9.81 -10.37 18.07
C TRP A 329 11.19 -10.16 18.72
N PRO A 330 11.98 -11.24 18.98
CA PRO A 330 13.34 -11.08 19.48
C PRO A 330 14.27 -10.21 18.62
N ILE A 331 14.19 -10.29 17.29
CA ILE A 331 15.07 -9.47 16.44
C ILE A 331 14.73 -7.98 16.53
N PHE A 332 13.44 -7.62 16.63
CA PHE A 332 13.05 -6.22 16.88
C PHE A 332 13.47 -5.74 18.27
N GLU A 333 13.36 -6.60 19.30
CA GLU A 333 13.85 -6.30 20.66
C GLU A 333 15.36 -6.03 20.68
N ARG A 334 16.13 -6.85 19.98
CA ARG A 334 17.57 -6.65 19.81
C ARG A 334 17.87 -5.34 19.07
N MET A 335 17.15 -5.04 17.98
CA MET A 335 17.34 -3.79 17.23
C MET A 335 17.04 -2.56 18.09
N MET A 336 15.95 -2.58 18.86
CA MET A 336 15.61 -1.50 19.78
C MET A 336 16.65 -1.36 20.90
N SER A 337 17.18 -2.48 21.41
CA SER A 337 18.24 -2.46 22.44
C SER A 337 19.54 -1.84 21.92
N LYS A 338 20.00 -2.23 20.72
CA LYS A 338 21.15 -1.58 20.05
C LYS A 338 20.92 -0.08 19.84
N LEU A 339 19.70 0.31 19.48
CA LEU A 339 19.36 1.72 19.27
C LEU A 339 19.49 2.53 20.58
N LYS A 340 19.09 1.96 21.73
CA LYS A 340 19.22 2.59 23.05
C LYS A 340 20.65 2.78 23.52
N GLU A 341 21.54 1.86 23.16
CA GLU A 341 22.96 1.97 23.49
C GLU A 341 23.57 3.25 22.87
N ASN A 342 23.02 3.69 21.74
CA ASN A 342 23.40 4.93 21.09
C ASN A 342 22.70 6.16 21.71
N ARG A 343 23.07 6.47 22.96
CA ARG A 343 22.47 7.56 23.76
C ARG A 343 22.44 8.94 23.08
N VAL A 344 23.38 9.19 22.17
CA VAL A 344 23.49 10.48 21.45
C VAL A 344 22.34 10.64 20.45
N TYR A 345 22.01 9.58 19.70
CA TYR A 345 21.01 9.65 18.63
C TYR A 345 19.67 9.02 19.01
N PHE A 346 19.57 8.37 20.17
CA PHE A 346 18.38 7.63 20.58
C PHE A 346 17.12 8.49 20.54
N GLU A 347 17.13 9.71 21.10
CA GLU A 347 15.95 10.59 21.09
C GLU A 347 15.52 11.01 19.68
N ALA A 348 16.47 11.32 18.79
CA ALA A 348 16.15 11.64 17.40
C ALA A 348 15.54 10.43 16.68
N CYS A 349 16.09 9.24 16.90
CA CYS A 349 15.55 7.99 16.35
C CYS A 349 14.16 7.66 16.90
N ARG A 350 13.89 7.90 18.19
CA ARG A 350 12.55 7.74 18.78
C ARG A 350 11.55 8.71 18.15
N GLY A 351 11.93 9.97 17.99
CA GLY A 351 11.10 10.97 17.30
C GLY A 351 10.74 10.51 15.89
N VAL A 352 11.72 9.98 15.15
CA VAL A 352 11.53 9.44 13.80
C VAL A 352 10.64 8.20 13.78
N LEU A 353 10.91 7.20 14.63
CA LEU A 353 10.14 5.95 14.71
C LEU A 353 8.69 6.22 15.12
N SER A 354 8.47 7.00 16.17
CA SER A 354 7.12 7.32 16.65
C SER A 354 6.31 8.09 15.61
N THR A 355 6.94 9.07 14.95
CA THR A 355 6.30 9.86 13.90
C THR A 355 5.93 8.98 12.71
N ALA A 356 6.88 8.19 12.18
CA ALA A 356 6.63 7.30 11.04
C ALA A 356 5.58 6.22 11.34
N THR A 357 5.41 5.84 12.61
CA THR A 357 4.41 4.84 13.04
C THR A 357 2.98 5.39 13.07
N LEU A 358 2.81 6.67 13.40
CA LEU A 358 1.50 7.30 13.60
C LEU A 358 1.08 8.25 12.47
N THR A 359 1.90 8.40 11.44
CA THR A 359 1.53 9.18 10.25
C THR A 359 0.69 8.36 9.28
N ASN A 360 -0.26 9.03 8.63
CA ASN A 360 -1.25 8.41 7.76
C ASN A 360 -0.65 7.87 6.46
N ARG A 361 0.51 8.40 6.03
CA ARG A 361 1.19 7.92 4.83
C ARG A 361 2.69 7.92 5.04
N PRO A 362 3.44 7.20 4.19
CA PRO A 362 4.89 7.39 4.07
C PRO A 362 5.24 8.87 3.90
N LEU A 363 6.30 9.30 4.59
CA LEU A 363 6.71 10.70 4.67
C LEU A 363 7.96 10.96 3.85
N GLN A 364 8.03 12.11 3.18
CA GLN A 364 9.29 12.59 2.64
C GLN A 364 10.25 12.92 3.79
N LEU A 365 11.56 12.74 3.59
CA LEU A 365 12.59 13.00 4.60
C LEU A 365 12.45 14.38 5.26
N GLN A 366 12.10 15.40 4.49
CA GLN A 366 11.94 16.78 4.99
C GLN A 366 10.68 16.93 5.86
N GLU A 367 9.58 16.25 5.50
CA GLU A 367 8.36 16.19 6.31
C GLU A 367 8.63 15.45 7.61
N LEU A 368 9.32 14.32 7.53
CA LEU A 368 9.70 13.51 8.68
C LEU A 368 10.61 14.28 9.64
N GLN A 369 11.66 14.94 9.14
CA GLN A 369 12.54 15.76 9.97
C GLN A 369 11.76 16.81 10.76
N PHE A 370 10.83 17.50 10.09
CA PHE A 370 10.01 18.53 10.68
C PHE A 370 9.04 17.97 11.75
N LEU A 371 8.30 16.91 11.41
CA LEU A 371 7.29 16.28 12.28
C LEU A 371 7.90 15.54 13.48
N ALA A 372 9.07 14.95 13.29
CA ALA A 372 9.80 14.19 14.31
C ALA A 372 10.61 15.05 15.27
N ASP A 373 10.64 16.38 15.07
CA ASP A 373 11.49 17.30 15.82
C ASP A 373 12.98 16.98 15.80
N VAL A 374 13.45 16.55 14.64
CA VAL A 374 14.88 16.40 14.42
C VAL A 374 15.45 17.76 14.04
N ASN A 375 16.58 18.14 14.65
CA ASN A 375 17.21 19.43 14.41
C ASN A 375 17.49 19.61 12.91
N LYS A 376 17.23 20.80 12.39
CA LYS A 376 17.42 21.13 10.97
C LYS A 376 18.87 20.99 10.51
N THR A 377 19.83 21.14 11.43
CA THR A 377 21.26 20.94 11.13
C THR A 377 21.63 19.47 10.98
N ASP A 378 20.80 18.56 11.49
CA ASP A 378 21.08 17.14 11.46
C ASP A 378 20.73 16.54 10.10
N ASN A 379 21.50 15.55 9.69
CA ASN A 379 21.22 14.81 8.48
C ASN A 379 20.14 13.76 8.77
N ILE A 380 18.88 14.08 8.43
CA ILE A 380 17.74 13.18 8.64
C ILE A 380 17.93 11.79 8.02
N SER A 381 18.59 11.69 6.86
CA SER A 381 18.87 10.39 6.24
C SER A 381 19.78 9.52 7.12
N LYS A 382 20.73 10.12 7.84
CA LYS A 382 21.55 9.39 8.82
C LYS A 382 20.71 8.94 10.01
N VAL A 383 19.80 9.76 10.53
CA VAL A 383 18.91 9.39 11.64
C VAL A 383 17.98 8.23 11.22
N VAL A 384 17.41 8.29 10.02
CA VAL A 384 16.60 7.20 9.46
C VAL A 384 17.42 5.92 9.30
N ASN A 385 18.68 6.01 8.83
CA ASN A 385 19.56 4.86 8.75
C ASN A 385 19.92 4.28 10.13
N LEU A 386 20.09 5.13 11.15
CA LEU A 386 20.33 4.71 12.54
C LEU A 386 19.12 4.00 13.15
N CYS A 387 17.90 4.33 12.74
CA CYS A 387 16.69 3.56 13.08
C CYS A 387 16.72 2.13 12.52
N GLY A 388 17.72 1.81 11.68
CA GLY A 388 17.97 0.49 11.15
C GLY A 388 16.78 -0.04 10.35
N SER A 389 16.62 -1.36 10.38
CA SER A 389 15.61 -2.03 9.58
C SER A 389 14.17 -1.91 10.13
N PHE A 390 13.89 -1.01 11.09
CA PHE A 390 12.51 -0.62 11.39
C PHE A 390 11.89 0.16 10.23
N LEU A 391 12.73 0.93 9.53
CA LEU A 391 12.34 1.82 8.45
C LEU A 391 12.97 1.39 7.12
N THR A 392 12.33 1.82 6.04
CA THR A 392 12.87 1.80 4.69
C THR A 392 12.69 3.17 4.05
N SER A 393 13.59 3.52 3.14
CA SER A 393 13.57 4.80 2.42
C SER A 393 13.70 4.52 0.92
N VAL A 394 12.70 4.95 0.13
CA VAL A 394 12.70 4.86 -1.34
C VAL A 394 12.43 6.24 -1.89
N ASP A 395 13.34 6.73 -2.74
CA ASP A 395 13.25 8.06 -3.36
C ASP A 395 12.98 9.19 -2.34
N GLY A 396 13.65 9.12 -1.19
CA GLY A 396 13.47 10.07 -0.08
C GLY A 396 12.16 9.93 0.69
N THR A 397 11.35 8.92 0.39
CA THR A 397 10.11 8.60 1.10
C THR A 397 10.35 7.49 2.12
N VAL A 398 10.08 7.77 3.39
CA VAL A 398 10.31 6.89 4.53
C VAL A 398 9.00 6.23 4.96
N SER A 399 9.05 4.91 5.21
CA SER A 399 7.95 4.14 5.79
C SER A 399 8.48 3.03 6.70
N LEU A 400 7.60 2.45 7.52
CA LEU A 400 7.90 1.20 8.22
C LEU A 400 8.22 0.07 7.22
N ILE A 401 9.12 -0.82 7.62
CA ILE A 401 9.55 -1.94 6.75
C ILE A 401 8.44 -2.98 6.54
N HIS A 402 7.59 -3.17 7.56
CA HIS A 402 6.54 -4.18 7.57
C HIS A 402 5.56 -3.90 8.71
N GLN A 403 4.32 -4.39 8.60
CA GLN A 403 3.33 -4.24 9.65
C GLN A 403 3.77 -4.82 11.00
N SER A 404 4.55 -5.91 11.00
CA SER A 404 5.13 -6.47 12.24
C SER A 404 6.03 -5.50 13.00
N ALA A 405 6.67 -4.55 12.31
CA ALA A 405 7.43 -3.49 12.96
C ALA A 405 6.48 -2.48 13.64
N LYS A 406 5.36 -2.13 12.99
CA LYS A 406 4.28 -1.31 13.59
C LYS A 406 3.73 -2.01 14.84
N ASP A 407 3.40 -3.30 14.72
CA ASP A 407 2.86 -4.12 15.80
C ASP A 407 3.82 -4.14 17.00
N TYR A 408 5.12 -4.33 16.77
CA TYR A 408 6.15 -4.29 17.81
C TYR A 408 6.22 -2.95 18.52
N LEU A 409 6.25 -1.85 17.76
CA LEU A 409 6.36 -0.48 18.28
C LEU A 409 5.11 -0.07 19.06
N LEU A 410 3.94 -0.59 18.71
CA LEU A 410 2.66 -0.29 19.36
C LEU A 410 2.30 -1.25 20.50
N ASP A 411 3.06 -2.32 20.72
CA ASP A 411 2.77 -3.30 21.77
C ASP A 411 3.15 -2.74 23.17
N PRO A 412 2.17 -2.60 24.11
CA PRO A 412 2.41 -2.09 25.46
C PRO A 412 3.39 -2.90 26.29
N GLN A 413 3.50 -4.20 26.03
CA GLN A 413 4.39 -5.10 26.77
C GLN A 413 5.81 -5.14 26.18
N ARG A 414 6.04 -4.42 25.07
CA ARG A 414 7.31 -4.41 24.35
C ARG A 414 7.87 -3.00 24.27
N ALA A 415 7.67 -2.32 23.14
CA ALA A 415 8.37 -1.09 22.82
C ALA A 415 7.51 0.17 22.93
N LEU A 416 6.21 0.08 23.24
CA LEU A 416 5.35 1.27 23.24
C LEU A 416 5.88 2.39 24.16
N ALA A 417 6.17 2.08 25.42
CA ALA A 417 6.69 3.07 26.37
C ALA A 417 8.06 3.64 25.92
N GLU A 418 8.85 2.83 25.23
CA GLU A 418 10.19 3.19 24.80
C GLU A 418 10.16 4.02 23.52
N ALA A 419 9.35 3.66 22.53
CA ALA A 419 9.21 4.39 21.29
C ALA A 419 8.39 5.68 21.47
N PHE A 420 7.47 5.73 22.44
CA PHE A 420 6.53 6.84 22.65
C PHE A 420 6.62 7.42 24.07
N PRO A 421 7.68 8.18 24.42
CA PRO A 421 7.86 8.75 25.77
C PRO A 421 6.68 9.64 26.22
N GLU A 422 6.14 10.40 25.29
CA GLU A 422 5.01 11.32 25.48
C GLU A 422 3.64 10.65 25.24
N GLY A 423 3.64 9.33 25.03
CA GLY A 423 2.47 8.55 24.66
C GLY A 423 1.98 8.80 23.23
N LEU A 424 1.04 7.97 22.78
CA LEU A 424 0.44 8.07 21.44
C LEU A 424 -0.22 9.45 21.22
N ALA A 425 -0.97 9.93 22.23
CA ALA A 425 -1.64 11.22 22.17
C ALA A 425 -0.67 12.40 22.05
N GLY A 426 0.49 12.33 22.74
CA GLY A 426 1.54 13.36 22.62
C GLY A 426 2.09 13.44 21.19
N VAL A 427 2.39 12.29 20.58
CA VAL A 427 2.90 12.25 19.20
C VAL A 427 1.84 12.71 18.21
N HIS A 428 0.57 12.30 18.40
CA HIS A 428 -0.54 12.81 17.58
C HIS A 428 -0.68 14.32 17.71
N HIS A 429 -0.61 14.86 18.93
CA HIS A 429 -0.66 16.30 19.19
C HIS A 429 0.50 17.03 18.50
N ARG A 430 1.74 16.56 18.65
CA ARG A 430 2.92 17.16 17.99
C ARG A 430 2.79 17.16 16.47
N THR A 431 2.41 16.01 15.90
CA THR A 431 2.26 15.85 14.45
C THR A 431 1.06 16.62 13.88
N PHE A 432 0.14 17.07 14.73
CA PHE A 432 -0.97 17.96 14.35
C PHE A 432 -0.64 19.45 14.54
N VAL A 433 -0.05 19.84 15.67
CA VAL A 433 0.18 21.25 16.04
C VAL A 433 1.33 21.88 15.27
N ARG A 434 2.49 21.21 15.18
CA ARG A 434 3.66 21.79 14.48
C ARG A 434 3.36 22.25 13.07
N PRO A 435 2.64 21.43 12.28
CA PRO A 435 2.27 21.88 10.96
C PRO A 435 1.35 23.12 10.97
N LEU A 436 0.43 23.26 11.95
CA LEU A 436 -0.39 24.48 12.10
C LEU A 436 0.46 25.72 12.44
N GLU A 437 1.45 25.58 13.31
CA GLU A 437 2.38 26.66 13.65
C GLU A 437 3.23 27.09 12.45
N PHE A 438 3.68 26.11 11.65
CA PHE A 438 4.35 26.36 10.38
C PHE A 438 3.46 27.13 9.42
N MET A 439 2.18 26.77 9.32
CA MET A 439 1.23 27.51 8.48
C MET A 439 1.09 28.96 8.95
N ASN A 440 0.91 29.18 10.24
CA ASN A 440 0.74 30.53 10.79
C ASN A 440 1.98 31.42 10.59
N SER A 441 3.18 30.83 10.62
CA SER A 441 4.44 31.57 10.50
C SER A 441 4.99 31.70 9.07
N THR A 442 4.66 30.76 8.18
CA THR A 442 5.27 30.66 6.84
C THR A 442 4.30 30.95 5.70
N LEU A 443 3.02 30.56 5.84
CA LEU A 443 2.06 30.83 4.78
C LEU A 443 1.78 32.32 4.68
N ARG A 444 2.02 32.86 3.50
CA ARG A 444 1.62 34.20 3.10
C ARG A 444 0.94 34.16 1.75
N ARG A 445 0.11 35.17 1.48
CA ARG A 445 -0.47 35.35 0.16
C ARG A 445 0.65 35.43 -0.87
N ASP A 446 0.48 34.71 -1.97
CA ASP A 446 1.45 34.64 -3.06
C ASP A 446 2.85 34.14 -2.60
N ILE A 447 2.87 32.98 -1.94
CA ILE A 447 4.09 32.43 -1.35
C ILE A 447 5.23 32.19 -2.36
N TYR A 448 4.89 31.96 -3.62
CA TYR A 448 5.84 31.79 -4.73
C TYR A 448 6.13 33.07 -5.52
N GLY A 449 5.51 34.21 -5.18
CA GLY A 449 5.75 35.48 -5.86
C GLY A 449 5.36 35.45 -7.34
N LEU A 450 4.18 34.89 -7.65
CA LEU A 450 3.66 34.74 -9.01
C LEU A 450 3.47 36.11 -9.65
N ARG A 451 4.21 36.34 -10.74
CA ARG A 451 4.21 37.64 -11.46
C ARG A 451 2.85 37.96 -12.12
N ARG A 452 1.99 36.96 -12.32
CA ARG A 452 0.67 37.12 -12.95
C ARG A 452 -0.37 36.21 -12.30
N GLN A 453 -1.61 36.68 -12.19
CA GLN A 453 -2.72 35.91 -11.59
C GLN A 453 -3.26 34.79 -12.51
N ASP A 454 -2.90 34.80 -13.80
CA ASP A 454 -3.29 33.83 -14.83
C ASP A 454 -2.26 32.70 -15.05
N CYS A 455 -1.24 32.59 -14.20
CA CYS A 455 -0.20 31.57 -14.35
C CYS A 455 -0.76 30.15 -14.19
N SER A 456 -0.46 29.27 -15.15
CA SER A 456 -0.81 27.86 -15.03
C SER A 456 0.00 27.19 -13.91
N VAL A 457 -0.57 26.19 -13.24
CA VAL A 457 0.15 25.38 -12.21
C VAL A 457 1.45 24.79 -12.78
N GLN A 458 1.48 24.48 -14.08
CA GLN A 458 2.65 23.94 -14.77
C GLN A 458 3.78 24.98 -14.98
N GLU A 459 3.47 26.27 -14.88
CA GLU A 459 4.42 27.38 -15.09
C GLU A 459 5.04 27.88 -13.77
N ILE A 460 4.56 27.38 -12.62
CA ILE A 460 5.05 27.78 -11.31
C ILE A 460 6.43 27.16 -11.08
N GLN A 461 7.47 28.00 -11.03
CA GLN A 461 8.79 27.59 -10.59
C GLN A 461 8.87 27.62 -9.06
N THR A 462 9.06 26.44 -8.45
CA THR A 462 9.28 26.34 -7.00
C THR A 462 10.70 26.83 -6.66
N PRO A 463 10.86 27.76 -5.70
CA PRO A 463 12.18 28.17 -5.22
C PRO A 463 12.94 26.98 -4.63
N SER A 464 14.27 27.06 -4.59
CA SER A 464 15.11 26.09 -3.87
C SER A 464 15.80 26.79 -2.69
N PRO A 465 15.56 26.38 -1.43
CA PRO A 465 14.62 25.32 -1.03
C PRO A 465 13.15 25.71 -1.21
N ASP A 466 12.29 24.73 -1.47
CA ASP A 466 10.84 24.94 -1.60
C ASP A 466 10.27 25.35 -0.23
N PRO A 467 9.69 26.55 -0.09
CA PRO A 467 9.17 27.04 1.17
C PRO A 467 8.00 26.20 1.70
N LEU A 468 7.39 25.32 0.90
CA LEU A 468 6.30 24.45 1.33
C LEU A 468 6.72 23.00 1.56
N SER A 469 7.97 22.62 1.32
CA SER A 469 8.38 21.22 1.33
C SER A 469 8.19 20.53 2.70
N GLN A 470 8.40 21.27 3.80
CA GLN A 470 8.19 20.81 5.18
C GLN A 470 6.70 20.65 5.52
N GLY A 471 5.85 21.42 4.84
CA GLY A 471 4.41 21.45 5.08
C GLY A 471 3.60 20.55 4.17
N ARG A 472 4.19 19.75 3.28
CA ARG A 472 3.41 18.98 2.28
C ARG A 472 2.45 17.97 2.90
N TYR A 473 2.77 17.44 4.07
CA TYR A 473 1.90 16.53 4.84
C TYR A 473 0.59 17.20 5.27
N LEU A 474 0.60 18.53 5.46
CA LEU A 474 -0.55 19.32 5.91
C LEU A 474 -1.72 19.31 4.93
N TYR A 475 -1.41 19.49 3.64
CA TYR A 475 -2.41 19.88 2.65
C TYR A 475 -3.47 18.82 2.37
N LEU A 476 -3.27 17.60 2.89
CA LEU A 476 -4.14 16.45 2.65
C LEU A 476 -4.76 15.87 3.93
N HIS A 477 -4.17 16.07 5.12
CA HIS A 477 -4.50 15.24 6.30
C HIS A 477 -4.75 16.00 7.62
N VAL A 478 -4.75 17.34 7.63
CA VAL A 478 -5.10 18.11 8.84
C VAL A 478 -6.58 17.95 9.20
N LEU A 479 -7.46 17.83 8.20
CA LEU A 479 -8.91 17.72 8.43
C LEU A 479 -9.30 16.33 8.98
N ASP A 480 -8.65 15.25 8.55
CA ASP A 480 -8.88 13.87 9.03
C ASP A 480 -8.56 13.68 10.52
N ARG A 481 -7.78 14.59 11.12
CA ARG A 481 -7.34 14.50 12.53
C ARG A 481 -8.17 15.33 13.51
N SER A 482 -9.14 16.09 13.01
CA SER A 482 -10.09 16.83 13.87
C SER A 482 -11.13 15.92 14.54
N SER A 483 -11.19 14.64 14.14
CA SER A 483 -12.20 13.65 14.55
C SER A 483 -11.72 12.55 15.50
N HIS A 484 -10.46 12.58 15.97
CA HIS A 484 -9.90 11.58 16.89
C HIS A 484 -9.42 12.16 18.21
#